data_AF-A0A0L7KQQ6-F1
#
_entry.id   AF-A0A0L7KQQ6-F1
#
_cell.length_a   1.000
_cell.length_b   1.000
_cell.length_c   1.000
_cell.angle_alpha   90.00
_cell.angle_beta   90.00
_cell.angle_gamma   90.00
#
_symmetry.space_group_name_H-M   'P 1'
#
loop_
_entity.id
_entity.type
_entity.pdbx_description
1 polymer ?
#
loop_
_entity_poly.entity_id
_entity_poly.type
_entity_poly.pdbx_seq_one_letter_code
_entity_poly.pdbx_strand_id
1 'polypeptide(L)'
;MGSNLVRLTDKTYMTELEERIRGVNEEGLNKRIASRVLDEMERLKRLILVGKTPLAECPPELYNHPVFVFWRMVNREVAMASKKRANAYYRKLRASQRSEQGLDEESEGEDKAEEGEQLTPEQLMAKFNEDLQEQKRIAIDKGTRFTDEHFAHPRVRARLEKHMGSNLVRLTDKTYMTELEERIRGVNEEGLNKRIASRV
;
A
#
# COMPACT_ATOMS: atom_id res chain seq x y z
N MET A 1 -13.46 31.28 71.58
CA MET A 1 -12.54 31.84 70.57
C MET A 1 -12.44 30.85 69.42
N GLY A 2 -12.68 31.32 68.19
CA GLY A 2 -13.08 30.48 67.06
C GLY A 2 -12.06 29.43 66.64
N SER A 3 -12.51 28.18 66.54
CA SER A 3 -11.75 27.02 66.04
C SER A 3 -11.11 27.25 64.67
N ASN A 4 -11.72 28.09 63.83
CA ASN A 4 -11.22 28.38 62.48
C ASN A 4 -9.95 29.23 62.50
N LEU A 5 -9.79 30.13 63.48
CA LEU A 5 -8.58 30.94 63.62
C LEU A 5 -7.40 30.07 64.08
N VAL A 6 -7.65 29.16 65.03
CA VAL A 6 -6.64 28.20 65.53
C VAL A 6 -6.19 27.24 64.43
N ARG A 7 -7.10 26.81 63.55
CA ARG A 7 -6.78 25.95 62.40
C ARG A 7 -5.96 26.68 61.32
N LEU A 8 -6.23 27.95 61.05
CA LEU A 8 -5.45 28.75 60.09
C LEU A 8 -4.03 29.06 60.58
N THR A 9 -3.82 29.09 61.90
CA THR A 9 -2.48 29.21 62.51
C THR A 9 -1.73 27.88 62.61
N ASP A 10 -2.40 26.75 62.44
CA ASP A 10 -1.80 25.42 62.47
C ASP A 10 -1.17 25.09 61.11
N LYS A 11 0.15 24.99 61.09
CA LYS A 11 0.94 24.70 59.90
C LYS A 11 0.53 23.40 59.23
N THR A 12 0.19 22.37 60.00
CA THR A 12 -0.17 21.04 59.47
C THR A 12 -1.50 21.09 58.72
N TYR A 13 -2.51 21.71 59.33
CA TYR A 13 -3.80 21.95 58.70
C TYR A 13 -3.68 22.80 57.43
N MET A 14 -2.85 23.84 57.45
CA MET A 14 -2.62 24.69 56.27
C MET A 14 -1.96 23.92 55.13
N THR A 15 -0.95 23.08 55.41
CA THR A 15 -0.32 22.24 54.38
C THR A 15 -1.29 21.21 53.78
N GLU A 16 -2.11 20.55 54.60
CA GLU A 16 -3.12 19.60 54.11
C GLU A 16 -4.21 20.29 53.27
N LEU A 17 -4.62 21.49 53.68
CA LEU A 17 -5.59 22.30 52.95
C LEU A 17 -5.03 22.73 51.58
N GLU A 18 -3.77 23.17 51.53
CA GLU A 18 -3.07 23.51 50.29
C GLU A 18 -2.94 22.31 49.34
N GLU A 19 -2.57 21.13 49.87
CA GLU A 19 -2.50 19.90 49.09
C GLU A 19 -3.87 19.51 48.53
N ARG A 20 -4.93 19.60 49.34
CA ARG A 20 -6.30 19.31 48.89
C ARG A 20 -6.76 20.28 47.79
N ILE A 21 -6.46 21.57 47.93
CA ILE A 21 -6.79 22.58 46.92
C ILE A 21 -6.01 22.32 45.63
N ARG A 22 -4.72 21.96 45.72
CA ARG A 22 -3.93 21.56 44.56
C ARG A 22 -4.50 20.32 43.87
N GLY A 23 -4.82 19.28 44.63
CA GLY A 23 -5.40 18.04 44.10
C GLY A 23 -6.72 18.29 43.35
N VAL A 24 -7.63 19.06 43.92
CA VAL A 24 -8.91 19.41 43.25
C VAL A 24 -8.68 20.20 41.96
N ASN A 25 -7.72 21.13 41.95
CA ASN A 25 -7.37 21.91 40.76
C ASN A 25 -6.73 21.03 39.67
N GLU A 26 -5.83 20.14 40.04
CA GLU A 26 -5.19 19.18 39.13
C GLU A 26 -6.22 18.21 38.55
N GLU A 27 -7.11 17.66 39.37
CA GLU A 27 -8.22 16.82 38.89
C GLU A 27 -9.13 17.57 37.91
N GLY A 28 -9.46 18.83 38.22
CA GLY A 28 -10.27 19.67 37.33
C GLY A 28 -9.56 19.95 36.00
N LEU A 29 -8.26 20.20 36.03
CA LEU A 29 -7.42 20.36 34.84
C LEU A 29 -7.39 19.07 34.02
N ASN A 30 -7.10 17.93 34.66
CA ASN A 30 -7.01 16.63 34.00
C ASN A 30 -8.34 16.22 33.36
N LYS A 31 -9.48 16.48 34.02
CA LYS A 31 -10.81 16.26 33.42
C LYS A 31 -11.03 17.10 32.17
N ARG A 32 -10.63 18.38 32.17
CA ARG A 32 -10.73 19.25 30.98
C ARG A 32 -9.81 18.79 29.85
N ILE A 33 -8.59 18.38 30.18
CA ILE A 33 -7.63 17.85 29.19
C ILE A 33 -8.19 16.57 28.57
N ALA A 34 -8.66 15.62 29.37
CA ALA A 34 -9.24 14.38 28.89
C ALA A 34 -10.47 14.61 27.99
N SER A 35 -11.36 15.53 28.38
CA SER A 35 -12.51 15.92 27.55
C SER A 35 -12.07 16.47 26.18
N ARG A 36 -11.08 17.38 26.17
CA ARG A 36 -10.56 17.94 24.91
C ARG A 36 -9.91 16.89 24.02
N VAL A 37 -9.18 15.94 24.61
CA VAL A 37 -8.57 14.83 23.85
C VAL A 37 -9.64 13.97 23.19
N LEU A 38 -10.74 13.68 23.89
CA LEU A 38 -11.86 12.93 23.33
C LEU A 38 -12.56 13.70 22.20
N ASP A 39 -12.83 14.99 22.41
CA ASP A 39 -13.46 15.85 21.41
C ASP A 39 -12.60 15.95 20.13
N GLU A 40 -11.29 16.12 20.28
CA GLU A 40 -10.37 16.14 19.13
C GLU A 40 -10.27 14.79 18.43
N MET A 41 -10.29 13.70 19.19
CA MET A 41 -10.33 12.35 18.61
C MET A 41 -11.60 12.14 17.79
N GLU A 42 -12.75 12.62 18.27
CA GLU A 42 -14.01 12.52 17.53
C GLU A 42 -14.04 13.45 16.31
N ARG A 43 -13.49 14.66 16.42
CA ARG A 43 -13.32 15.58 15.29
C ARG A 43 -12.47 14.96 14.19
N LEU A 44 -11.34 14.35 14.54
CA LEU A 44 -10.48 13.62 13.61
C LEU A 44 -11.23 12.45 12.96
N LYS A 45 -12.02 11.69 13.73
CA LYS A 45 -12.83 10.60 13.18
C LYS A 45 -13.77 11.09 12.08
N ARG A 46 -14.46 12.20 12.32
CA ARG A 46 -15.38 12.83 11.35
C ARG A 46 -14.63 13.32 10.11
N LEU A 47 -13.46 13.93 10.29
CA LEU A 47 -12.66 14.45 9.16
C LEU A 47 -12.21 13.34 8.20
N ILE A 48 -11.80 12.20 8.75
CA ILE A 48 -11.38 11.02 7.98
C ILE A 48 -12.57 10.42 7.22
N LEU A 49 -13.73 10.28 7.87
CA LEU A 49 -14.94 9.76 7.22
C LEU A 49 -15.42 10.63 6.07
N VAL A 50 -15.28 11.95 6.20
CA VAL A 50 -15.60 12.92 5.14
C VAL A 50 -14.53 12.93 4.03
N GLY A 51 -13.36 12.34 4.25
CA GLY A 51 -12.28 12.25 3.26
C GLY A 51 -11.44 13.52 3.14
N LYS A 52 -11.50 14.43 4.12
CA LYS A 52 -10.70 15.67 4.14
C LYS A 52 -9.24 15.44 4.56
N THR A 53 -8.96 14.34 5.25
CA THR A 53 -7.61 13.89 5.61
C THR A 53 -7.31 12.55 4.94
N PRO A 54 -6.17 12.40 4.26
CA PRO A 54 -5.79 11.14 3.64
C PRO A 54 -5.50 10.07 4.71
N LEU A 55 -5.87 8.82 4.43
CA LEU A 55 -5.67 7.68 5.34
C LEU A 55 -4.20 7.43 5.74
N ALA A 56 -3.24 8.00 5.02
CA ALA A 56 -1.81 7.89 5.28
C ALA A 56 -1.37 8.65 6.55
N GLU A 57 -2.13 9.66 6.96
CA GLU A 57 -1.86 10.46 8.18
C GLU A 57 -2.68 9.96 9.38
N CYS A 58 -3.40 8.84 9.23
CA CYS A 58 -4.24 8.29 10.29
C CYS A 58 -3.37 7.70 11.41
N PRO A 59 -3.58 8.11 12.68
CA PRO A 59 -2.90 7.50 13.82
C PRO A 59 -3.16 5.98 13.88
N PRO A 60 -2.16 5.17 14.27
CA PRO A 60 -2.29 3.72 14.30
C PRO A 60 -3.42 3.24 15.23
N GLU A 61 -3.80 4.00 16.26
CA GLU A 61 -4.90 3.65 17.17
C GLU A 61 -6.27 3.70 16.48
N LEU A 62 -6.44 4.53 15.44
CA LEU A 62 -7.70 4.64 14.69
C LEU A 62 -7.83 3.55 13.61
N TYR A 63 -6.73 2.94 13.18
CA TYR A 63 -6.71 2.00 12.05
C TYR A 63 -7.62 0.77 12.27
N ASN A 64 -7.67 0.28 13.51
CA ASN A 64 -8.47 -0.90 13.89
C ASN A 64 -9.87 -0.57 14.40
N HIS A 65 -10.26 0.71 14.41
CA HIS A 65 -11.57 1.10 14.89
C HIS A 65 -12.67 0.57 13.94
N PRO A 66 -13.75 -0.04 14.47
CA PRO A 66 -14.74 -0.77 13.66
C PRO A 66 -15.38 0.08 12.56
N VAL A 67 -15.62 1.37 12.84
CA VAL A 67 -16.17 2.32 11.87
C VAL A 67 -15.24 2.51 10.66
N PHE A 68 -13.92 2.57 10.85
CA PHE A 68 -12.98 2.74 9.73
C PHE A 68 -12.79 1.45 8.94
N VAL A 69 -12.80 0.30 9.62
CA VAL A 69 -12.77 -1.00 8.94
C VAL A 69 -13.98 -1.12 8.02
N PHE A 70 -15.18 -0.85 8.53
CA PHE A 70 -16.41 -0.89 7.75
C PHE A 70 -16.41 0.11 6.60
N TRP A 71 -16.07 1.38 6.87
CA TRP A 71 -15.97 2.43 5.87
C TRP A 71 -15.01 2.04 4.73
N ARG A 72 -13.84 1.45 5.04
CA ARG A 72 -12.87 1.01 4.04
C ARG A 72 -13.37 -0.18 3.23
N MET A 73 -14.07 -1.12 3.85
CA MET A 73 -14.71 -2.24 3.15
C MET A 73 -15.74 -1.74 2.15
N VAL A 74 -16.65 -0.86 2.58
CA VAL A 74 -17.67 -0.27 1.72
C VAL A 74 -17.03 0.54 0.58
N ASN A 75 -16.05 1.39 0.88
CA ASN A 75 -15.36 2.17 -0.16
C ASN A 75 -14.63 1.28 -1.18
N ARG A 76 -14.04 0.16 -0.73
CA ARG A 76 -13.43 -0.83 -1.63
C ARG A 76 -14.47 -1.47 -2.54
N GLU A 77 -15.64 -1.83 -2.02
CA GLU A 77 -16.73 -2.38 -2.82
C GLU A 77 -17.30 -1.37 -3.82
N VAL A 78 -17.50 -0.12 -3.40
CA VAL A 78 -17.95 0.97 -4.27
C VAL A 78 -16.93 1.21 -5.40
N ALA A 79 -15.64 1.22 -5.10
CA ALA A 79 -14.58 1.36 -6.10
C ALA A 79 -14.56 0.19 -7.10
N MET A 80 -14.71 -1.06 -6.60
CA MET A 80 -14.79 -2.24 -7.45
C MET A 80 -16.02 -2.22 -8.36
N ALA A 81 -17.18 -1.84 -7.83
CA ALA A 81 -18.42 -1.70 -8.59
C ALA A 81 -18.33 -0.58 -9.64
N SER A 82 -17.72 0.55 -9.28
CA SER A 82 -17.47 1.67 -10.20
C SER A 82 -16.54 1.26 -11.34
N LYS A 83 -15.42 0.60 -11.04
CA LYS A 83 -14.48 0.06 -12.04
C LYS A 83 -15.16 -0.93 -12.98
N LYS A 84 -16.01 -1.81 -12.44
CA LYS A 84 -16.78 -2.76 -13.25
C LYS A 84 -17.74 -2.07 -14.21
N ARG A 85 -18.45 -1.02 -13.76
CA ARG A 85 -19.33 -0.22 -14.63
C ARG A 85 -18.55 0.54 -15.69
N ALA A 86 -17.43 1.18 -15.34
CA ALA A 86 -16.58 1.87 -16.29
C ALA A 86 -16.05 0.91 -17.37
N ASN A 87 -15.53 -0.25 -16.97
CA ASN A 87 -15.08 -1.28 -17.92
C ASN A 87 -16.20 -1.78 -18.82
N ALA A 88 -17.40 -2.01 -18.28
CA ALA A 88 -18.56 -2.40 -19.09
C ALA A 88 -18.96 -1.30 -20.10
N TYR A 89 -18.89 -0.03 -19.70
CA TYR A 89 -19.12 1.11 -20.59
C TYR A 89 -18.08 1.17 -21.71
N TYR A 90 -16.78 1.10 -21.38
CA TYR A 90 -15.71 1.11 -22.37
C TYR A 90 -15.78 -0.07 -23.35
N ARG A 91 -16.16 -1.27 -22.87
CA ARG A 91 -16.40 -2.43 -23.75
C ARG A 91 -17.53 -2.18 -24.75
N LYS A 92 -18.64 -1.59 -24.31
CA LYS A 92 -19.76 -1.26 -25.20
C LYS A 92 -19.40 -0.18 -26.22
N LEU A 93 -18.66 0.84 -25.79
CA LEU A 93 -18.19 1.91 -26.67
C LEU A 93 -17.27 1.34 -27.77
N ARG A 94 -16.33 0.47 -27.38
CA ARG A 94 -15.45 -0.26 -28.31
C ARG A 94 -16.21 -1.14 -29.29
N ALA A 95 -17.20 -1.88 -28.83
CA ALA A 95 -18.02 -2.73 -29.69
C ALA A 95 -18.81 -1.90 -30.73
N SER A 96 -19.40 -0.78 -30.31
CA SER A 96 -20.13 0.13 -31.20
C SER A 96 -19.22 0.72 -32.30
N GLN A 97 -18.00 1.11 -31.95
CA GLN A 97 -17.03 1.64 -32.92
C GLN A 97 -16.59 0.57 -33.93
N ARG A 98 -16.39 -0.67 -33.49
CA ARG A 98 -16.06 -1.79 -34.38
C ARG A 98 -17.21 -2.11 -35.34
N SER A 99 -18.46 -2.05 -34.88
CA SER A 99 -19.63 -2.29 -35.74
C SER A 99 -19.86 -1.21 -36.79
N GLU A 100 -19.62 0.07 -36.47
CA GLU A 100 -19.70 1.15 -37.47
C GLU A 100 -18.61 1.04 -38.54
N GLN A 101 -17.46 0.44 -38.22
CA GLN A 101 -16.33 0.25 -39.13
C GLN A 101 -16.45 -0.99 -40.04
N GLY A 102 -17.50 -1.81 -39.89
CA GLY A 102 -17.83 -2.88 -40.84
C GLY A 102 -16.78 -3.99 -40.99
N LEU A 103 -16.12 -4.39 -39.90
CA LEU A 103 -15.14 -5.49 -39.88
C LEU A 103 -15.75 -6.74 -39.23
N ASP A 104 -15.99 -7.80 -40.01
CA ASP A 104 -16.39 -9.12 -39.50
C ASP A 104 -15.18 -9.94 -39.02
N GLU A 105 -15.43 -10.76 -37.99
CA GLU A 105 -14.54 -11.12 -36.88
C GLU A 105 -13.45 -12.17 -37.16
N GLU A 106 -12.25 -11.96 -36.61
CA GLU A 106 -11.54 -12.99 -35.83
C GLU A 106 -10.80 -12.37 -34.62
N SER A 107 -11.29 -12.73 -33.42
CA SER A 107 -10.62 -12.86 -32.12
C SER A 107 -9.67 -11.76 -31.56
N GLU A 108 -10.16 -11.15 -30.48
CA GLU A 108 -9.51 -10.64 -29.24
C GLU A 108 -8.03 -10.18 -29.26
N GLY A 109 -7.82 -8.91 -28.91
CA GLY A 109 -6.51 -8.36 -28.53
C GLY A 109 -6.56 -6.86 -28.28
N GLU A 110 -6.18 -6.45 -27.08
CA GLU A 110 -6.29 -5.10 -26.52
C GLU A 110 -5.39 -4.05 -27.20
N ASP A 111 -6.00 -2.90 -27.51
CA ASP A 111 -5.51 -1.52 -27.34
C ASP A 111 -4.03 -1.22 -27.54
N LYS A 112 -3.70 -0.76 -28.75
CA LYS A 112 -2.44 -0.07 -29.00
C LYS A 112 -2.64 1.44 -29.12
N ALA A 113 -1.75 2.09 -28.39
CA ALA A 113 -1.59 3.50 -28.15
C ALA A 113 -1.04 4.27 -29.35
N GLU A 114 -1.30 5.58 -29.28
CA GLU A 114 -0.55 6.75 -29.75
C GLU A 114 0.62 6.55 -30.72
N GLU A 115 0.51 7.27 -31.84
CA GLU A 115 1.51 7.47 -32.89
C GLU A 115 2.74 8.24 -32.36
N GLY A 116 3.80 7.50 -32.06
CA GLY A 116 5.18 7.99 -32.15
C GLY A 116 5.92 7.03 -33.07
N GLU A 117 6.89 7.52 -33.86
CA GLU A 117 7.72 6.70 -34.75
C GLU A 117 7.98 5.32 -34.15
N GLN A 118 7.40 4.29 -34.77
CA GLN A 118 7.45 2.93 -34.23
C GLN A 118 8.87 2.41 -34.40
N LEU A 119 9.70 2.72 -33.39
CA LEU A 119 10.92 1.98 -33.08
C LEU A 119 10.55 0.50 -33.14
N THR A 120 11.36 -0.28 -33.84
CA THR A 120 11.14 -1.73 -33.88
C THR A 120 11.06 -2.27 -32.45
N PRO A 121 10.32 -3.36 -32.20
CA PRO A 121 10.24 -3.94 -30.85
C PRO A 121 11.61 -4.13 -30.20
N GLU A 122 12.63 -4.45 -30.98
CA GLU A 122 14.02 -4.55 -30.54
C GLU A 122 14.61 -3.20 -30.12
N GLN A 123 14.40 -2.14 -30.89
CA GLN A 123 14.90 -0.79 -30.57
C GLN A 123 14.23 -0.20 -29.33
N LEU A 124 12.95 -0.51 -29.13
CA LEU A 124 12.18 -0.07 -27.97
C LEU A 124 12.65 -0.78 -26.70
N MET A 125 12.90 -2.09 -26.79
CA MET A 125 13.51 -2.88 -25.72
C MET A 125 14.95 -2.44 -25.43
N ALA A 126 15.72 -2.07 -26.46
CA ALA A 126 17.06 -1.53 -26.30
C ALA A 126 17.05 -0.21 -25.52
N LYS A 127 16.17 0.74 -25.89
CA LYS A 127 16.00 1.99 -25.14
C LYS A 127 15.57 1.77 -23.69
N PHE A 128 14.58 0.90 -23.45
CA PHE A 128 14.18 0.55 -22.09
C PHE A 128 15.34 -0.04 -21.27
N ASN A 129 16.16 -0.87 -21.89
CA ASN A 129 17.33 -1.46 -21.24
C ASN A 129 18.42 -0.41 -20.96
N GLU A 130 18.65 0.54 -21.86
CA GLU A 130 19.56 1.67 -21.67
C GLU A 130 19.10 2.57 -20.53
N ASP A 131 17.84 3.00 -20.52
CA ASP A 131 17.24 3.80 -19.46
C ASP A 131 17.34 3.11 -18.09
N LEU A 132 17.10 1.79 -18.06
CA LEU A 132 17.25 0.98 -16.86
C LEU A 132 18.71 0.94 -16.40
N GLN A 133 19.68 0.84 -17.32
CA GLN A 133 21.10 0.87 -17.00
C GLN A 133 21.56 2.23 -16.49
N GLU A 134 21.02 3.33 -17.02
CA GLU A 134 21.31 4.68 -16.55
C GLU A 134 20.76 4.91 -15.15
N GLN A 135 19.50 4.55 -14.88
CA GLN A 135 18.92 4.62 -13.54
C GLN A 135 19.73 3.81 -12.53
N LYS A 136 20.18 2.63 -12.96
CA LYS A 136 21.07 1.76 -12.20
C LYS A 136 22.39 2.49 -11.87
N ARG A 137 23.06 3.12 -12.85
CA ARG A 137 24.29 3.91 -12.63
C ARG A 137 24.06 5.05 -11.65
N ILE A 138 22.99 5.82 -11.85
CA ILE A 138 22.59 6.93 -10.96
C ILE A 138 22.38 6.46 -9.52
N ALA A 139 21.79 5.27 -9.32
CA ALA A 139 21.59 4.70 -8.00
C ALA A 139 22.90 4.23 -7.33
N ILE A 140 23.89 3.78 -8.12
CA ILE A 140 25.24 3.45 -7.61
C ILE A 140 25.93 4.73 -7.14
N ASP A 141 25.95 5.76 -7.98
CA ASP A 141 26.63 7.03 -7.67
C ASP A 141 26.04 7.72 -6.45
N LYS A 142 24.72 7.58 -6.24
CA LYS A 142 24.01 8.09 -5.06
C LYS A 142 24.17 7.22 -3.81
N GLY A 143 24.91 6.11 -3.87
CA GLY A 143 25.09 5.19 -2.74
C GLY A 143 23.80 4.51 -2.26
N THR A 144 22.74 4.53 -3.08
CA THR A 144 21.40 4.01 -2.73
C THR A 144 21.17 2.58 -3.20
N ARG A 145 22.22 1.96 -3.77
CA ARG A 145 22.07 0.68 -4.46
C ARG A 145 22.21 -0.52 -3.51
N PHE A 146 21.13 -1.27 -3.44
CA PHE A 146 21.15 -2.68 -3.07
C PHE A 146 21.72 -3.47 -4.26
N THR A 147 22.92 -4.05 -4.14
CA THR A 147 23.49 -4.87 -5.23
C THR A 147 22.94 -6.29 -5.19
N ASP A 148 23.04 -7.03 -6.30
CA ASP A 148 22.65 -8.45 -6.36
C ASP A 148 23.38 -9.29 -5.29
N GLU A 149 24.62 -8.91 -4.94
CA GLU A 149 25.40 -9.51 -3.85
C GLU A 149 24.77 -9.29 -2.46
N HIS A 150 24.14 -8.12 -2.24
CA HIS A 150 23.41 -7.85 -1.00
C HIS A 150 22.12 -8.67 -0.92
N PHE A 151 21.46 -8.92 -2.06
CA PHE A 151 20.27 -9.78 -2.14
C PHE A 151 20.62 -11.26 -1.91
N ALA A 152 21.79 -11.69 -2.38
CA ALA A 152 22.33 -13.02 -2.13
C ALA A 152 22.73 -13.26 -0.66
N HIS A 153 22.86 -12.20 0.14
CA HIS A 153 23.24 -12.32 1.54
C HIS A 153 22.14 -13.08 2.35
N PRO A 154 22.46 -14.21 3.02
CA PRO A 154 21.46 -15.08 3.63
C PRO A 154 20.52 -14.37 4.63
N ARG A 155 21.04 -13.43 5.41
CA ARG A 155 20.25 -12.66 6.39
C ARG A 155 19.30 -11.65 5.73
N VAL A 156 19.68 -11.10 4.59
CA VAL A 156 18.85 -10.17 3.82
C VAL A 156 17.72 -10.95 3.16
N ARG A 157 18.08 -12.03 2.45
CA ARG A 157 17.14 -12.92 1.78
C ARG A 157 16.08 -13.46 2.75
N ALA A 158 16.49 -13.99 3.90
CA ALA A 158 15.55 -14.49 4.92
C ALA A 158 14.60 -13.41 5.45
N ARG A 159 15.09 -12.17 5.60
CA ARG A 159 14.27 -11.04 6.09
C ARG A 159 13.30 -10.54 5.03
N LEU A 160 13.71 -10.56 3.77
CA LEU A 160 12.85 -10.27 2.62
C LEU A 160 11.80 -11.38 2.40
N GLU A 161 12.18 -12.65 2.50
CA GLU A 161 11.25 -13.79 2.40
C GLU A 161 10.20 -13.74 3.51
N LYS A 162 10.59 -13.31 4.72
CA LYS A 162 9.67 -13.09 5.84
C LYS A 162 8.69 -11.94 5.62
N HIS A 163 9.09 -10.87 4.95
CA HIS A 163 8.27 -9.66 4.78
C HIS A 163 7.48 -9.61 3.47
N MET A 164 8.02 -10.16 2.38
CA MET A 164 7.42 -10.12 1.04
C MET A 164 6.92 -11.48 0.56
N GLY A 165 7.22 -12.56 1.30
CA GLY A 165 6.85 -13.94 0.96
C GLY A 165 7.88 -14.64 0.07
N SER A 166 8.08 -15.94 0.29
CA SER A 166 9.11 -16.75 -0.38
C SER A 166 8.96 -16.82 -1.90
N ASN A 167 7.73 -16.88 -2.39
CA ASN A 167 7.45 -17.00 -3.82
C ASN A 167 7.70 -15.68 -4.54
N LEU A 168 7.37 -14.55 -3.92
CA LEU A 168 7.63 -13.24 -4.50
C LEU A 168 9.13 -12.94 -4.56
N VAL A 169 9.88 -13.30 -3.50
CA VAL A 169 11.35 -13.16 -3.48
C VAL A 169 12.04 -14.03 -4.53
N ARG A 170 11.56 -15.26 -4.73
CA ARG A 170 12.07 -16.15 -5.79
C ARG A 170 11.78 -15.62 -7.18
N LEU A 171 10.59 -15.07 -7.43
CA LEU A 171 10.24 -14.45 -8.71
C LEU A 171 11.09 -13.19 -9.01
N THR A 172 11.59 -12.51 -7.98
CA THR A 172 12.53 -11.39 -8.13
C THR A 172 14.00 -11.83 -8.28
N ASP A 173 14.32 -13.10 -8.04
CA ASP A 173 15.68 -13.64 -8.19
C ASP A 173 15.94 -14.03 -9.64
N LYS A 174 16.89 -13.34 -10.28
CA LYS A 174 17.22 -13.53 -11.69
C LYS A 174 17.66 -14.97 -11.99
N THR A 175 18.45 -15.58 -11.11
CA THR A 175 19.00 -16.93 -11.32
C THR A 175 17.89 -17.98 -11.28
N TYR A 176 17.01 -17.87 -10.27
CA TYR A 176 15.84 -18.72 -10.16
C TYR A 176 14.89 -18.58 -11.36
N MET A 177 14.65 -17.36 -11.83
CA MET A 177 13.80 -17.14 -13.00
C MET A 177 14.38 -17.74 -14.27
N THR A 178 15.68 -17.60 -14.50
CA THR A 178 16.34 -18.25 -15.66
C THR A 178 16.27 -19.77 -15.60
N GLU A 179 16.51 -20.39 -14.44
CA GLU A 179 16.38 -21.85 -14.27
C GLU A 179 14.94 -22.33 -14.43
N LEU A 180 13.97 -21.55 -13.96
CA LEU A 180 12.55 -21.85 -14.11
C LEU A 180 12.13 -21.79 -15.58
N GLU A 181 12.59 -20.79 -16.32
CA GLU A 181 12.36 -20.66 -17.76
C GLU A 181 12.95 -21.85 -18.54
N GLU A 182 14.18 -22.26 -18.23
CA GLU A 182 14.80 -23.44 -18.85
C GLU A 182 14.02 -24.72 -18.54
N ARG A 183 13.58 -24.90 -17.29
CA ARG A 183 12.76 -26.05 -16.91
C ARG A 183 11.42 -26.08 -17.63
N ILE A 184 10.74 -24.93 -17.76
CA ILE A 184 9.47 -24.82 -18.49
C ILE A 184 9.70 -25.12 -19.98
N ARG A 185 10.80 -24.62 -20.57
CA ARG A 185 11.16 -24.92 -21.96
C ARG A 185 11.39 -26.41 -22.17
N GLY A 186 12.15 -27.06 -21.29
CA GLY A 186 12.39 -28.50 -21.34
C GLY A 186 11.10 -29.32 -21.24
N VAL A 187 10.19 -28.99 -20.30
CA VAL A 187 8.90 -29.67 -20.17
C VAL A 187 8.03 -29.49 -21.42
N ASN A 188 8.04 -28.30 -22.02
CA ASN A 188 7.31 -28.02 -23.25
C ASN A 188 7.88 -28.79 -24.44
N GLU A 189 9.21 -28.86 -24.56
CA GLU A 189 9.90 -29.66 -25.58
C GLU A 189 9.63 -31.16 -25.41
N GLU A 190 9.69 -31.69 -24.19
CA GLU A 190 9.31 -33.08 -23.89
C GLU A 190 7.84 -33.35 -24.24
N GLY A 191 6.93 -32.44 -23.92
CA GLY A 191 5.52 -32.55 -24.26
C GLY A 191 5.26 -32.48 -25.77
N LEU A 192 6.01 -31.67 -26.50
CA LEU A 192 6.01 -31.64 -27.97
C LEU A 192 6.55 -32.97 -28.53
N ASN A 193 7.69 -33.44 -28.04
CA ASN A 193 8.31 -34.69 -28.48
C ASN A 193 7.40 -35.90 -28.22
N LYS A 194 6.72 -35.95 -27.07
CA LYS A 194 5.71 -36.99 -26.78
C LYS A 194 4.53 -36.94 -27.76
N ARG A 195 4.04 -35.74 -28.11
CA ARG A 195 2.96 -35.58 -29.09
C ARG A 195 3.38 -35.96 -30.51
N ILE A 196 4.60 -35.62 -30.90
CA ILE A 196 5.17 -36.01 -32.18
C ILE A 196 5.38 -37.53 -32.22
N ALA A 197 5.96 -38.13 -31.17
CA ALA A 197 6.15 -39.58 -31.05
C ALA A 197 4.83 -40.37 -31.01
N SER A 198 3.74 -39.80 -30.49
CA SER A 198 2.42 -40.43 -30.52
C SER A 198 1.71 -40.35 -31.89
N ARG A 199 2.23 -39.53 -32.81
CA ARG A 199 1.70 -39.32 -34.16
C ARG A 199 2.48 -40.04 -35.26
N VAL A 200 3.64 -40.62 -34.91
CA VAL A 200 4.47 -41.49 -35.75
C VAL A 200 4.18 -42.93 -35.38
#